data_AF-A0A6P5S282-F1
#
_entry.id   AF-A0A6P5S282-F1
#
_cell.length_a   1.000
_cell.length_b   1.000
_cell.length_c   1.000
_cell.angle_alpha   90.00
_cell.angle_beta   90.00
_cell.angle_gamma   90.00
#
_symmetry.space_group_name_H-M   'P 1'
#
loop_
_entity.id
_entity.type
_entity.pdbx_description
1 polymer ?
#
loop_
_entity_poly.entity_id
_entity_poly.type
_entity_poly.pdbx_seq_one_letter_code
_entity_poly.pdbx_strand_id
1 'polypeptide(L)'
;MASHSFAVALFFFFLLLDLASLQVLADVVLEDGYTVTTVIDGHKLGINPHSVLPRPRSSDLLVLDSSGSAVYTVPFPIPGSEESVIKRFSGGVEGYSDGEPGSARFKKPRSFAVDPKGNVFVADKGNNVIRKISASGSVSTIAGGYTHSLKPGREDGPAQNATFSPDLELAFVADKCALLVSDRGNQLVRLINLKPEDCARSSPSALGAASIWLLGLGLSCLFGLLLGIVIRPYIIRNTGGPQQARIQRDMEALPNQSGEASTDSLLRHQKRNC
;
A
#
# COMPACT_ATOMS: atom_id res chain seq x y z
N MET A 1 17.37 -61.89 51.50
CA MET A 1 18.36 -61.41 50.51
C MET A 1 17.79 -61.28 49.08
N ALA A 2 16.94 -62.20 48.60
CA ALA A 2 16.42 -62.13 47.21
C ALA A 2 15.60 -60.87 46.84
N SER A 3 14.82 -60.31 47.79
CA SER A 3 13.92 -59.16 47.54
C SER A 3 14.64 -57.88 47.09
N HIS A 4 15.78 -57.55 47.70
CA HIS A 4 16.55 -56.36 47.32
C HIS A 4 17.17 -56.47 45.93
N SER A 5 17.61 -57.68 45.53
CA SER A 5 18.20 -57.91 44.20
C SER A 5 17.17 -57.68 43.08
N PHE A 6 15.93 -58.12 43.29
CA PHE A 6 14.84 -57.92 42.34
C PHE A 6 14.45 -56.44 42.19
N ALA A 7 14.33 -55.70 43.30
CA ALA A 7 14.00 -54.27 43.27
C ALA A 7 15.07 -53.43 42.55
N VAL A 8 16.36 -53.75 42.75
CA VAL A 8 17.47 -53.08 42.07
C VAL A 8 17.48 -53.40 40.57
N ALA A 9 17.25 -54.66 40.19
CA ALA A 9 17.12 -55.04 38.78
C ALA A 9 15.95 -54.33 38.09
N LEU A 10 14.80 -54.20 38.76
CA LEU A 10 13.63 -53.48 38.25
C LEU A 10 13.94 -51.98 38.07
N PHE A 11 14.63 -51.36 39.04
CA PHE A 11 15.03 -49.95 38.96
C PHE A 11 15.97 -49.70 37.77
N PHE A 12 17.01 -50.53 37.58
CA PHE A 12 17.88 -50.40 36.41
C PHE A 12 17.17 -50.68 35.09
N PHE A 13 16.19 -51.60 35.06
CA PHE A 13 15.38 -51.85 33.88
C PHE A 13 14.49 -50.64 33.52
N PHE A 14 13.82 -50.02 34.49
CA PHE A 14 13.08 -48.78 34.25
C PHE A 14 13.99 -47.62 33.86
N LEU A 15 15.15 -47.47 34.50
CA LEU A 15 16.12 -46.43 34.15
C LEU A 15 16.69 -46.62 32.72
N LEU A 16 16.87 -47.88 32.28
CA LEU A 16 17.23 -48.22 30.90
C LEU A 16 16.09 -47.96 29.91
N LEU A 17 14.83 -48.21 30.28
CA LEU A 17 13.66 -47.84 29.45
C LEU A 17 13.52 -46.32 29.31
N ASP A 18 13.65 -45.57 30.41
CA ASP A 18 13.59 -44.12 30.41
C ASP A 18 14.71 -43.52 29.56
N LEU A 19 15.96 -44.00 29.71
CA LEU A 19 17.07 -43.61 28.82
C LEU A 19 16.83 -43.97 27.36
N ALA A 20 16.25 -45.14 27.07
CA ALA A 20 15.92 -45.57 25.71
C ALA A 20 14.80 -44.73 25.08
N SER A 21 13.89 -44.17 25.89
CA SER A 21 12.83 -43.26 25.43
C SER A 21 13.31 -41.82 25.17
N LEU A 22 14.51 -41.45 25.63
CA LEU A 22 15.01 -40.07 25.62
C LEU A 22 15.78 -39.67 24.34
N GLN A 23 15.55 -40.36 23.22
CA GLN A 23 16.08 -39.97 21.90
C GLN A 23 15.00 -39.92 20.81
N VAL A 24 13.88 -39.24 21.09
CA VAL A 24 13.10 -38.60 20.03
C VAL A 24 13.89 -37.39 19.54
N LEU A 25 14.89 -37.63 18.69
CA LEU A 25 15.38 -36.59 17.79
C LEU A 25 14.20 -36.25 16.87
N ALA A 26 13.61 -35.07 17.03
CA ALA A 26 12.52 -34.65 16.17
C ALA A 26 13.08 -34.48 14.75
N ASP A 27 12.81 -35.44 13.88
CA ASP A 27 13.27 -35.40 12.49
C ASP A 27 12.61 -34.21 11.77
N VAL A 28 13.37 -33.55 10.90
CA VAL A 28 12.88 -32.35 10.20
C VAL A 28 12.03 -32.81 9.02
N VAL A 29 10.73 -32.95 9.28
CA VAL A 29 9.75 -33.22 8.23
C VAL A 29 9.64 -31.99 7.33
N LEU A 30 10.19 -32.09 6.12
CA LEU A 30 10.05 -31.08 5.08
C LEU A 30 8.70 -31.20 4.39
N GLU A 31 8.13 -30.07 3.96
CA GLU A 31 6.94 -30.05 3.11
C GLU A 31 7.34 -30.30 1.66
N ASP A 32 6.65 -31.24 1.00
CA ASP A 32 6.90 -31.59 -0.40
C ASP A 32 6.42 -30.49 -1.38
N GLY A 33 7.05 -30.43 -2.56
CA GLY A 33 6.62 -29.55 -3.66
C GLY A 33 7.44 -28.26 -3.82
N TYR A 34 8.32 -27.93 -2.88
CA TYR A 34 9.27 -26.83 -3.03
C TYR A 34 10.50 -27.24 -3.85
N THR A 35 10.89 -26.40 -4.81
CA THR A 35 12.13 -26.57 -5.59
C THR A 35 13.00 -25.33 -5.50
N VAL A 36 14.32 -25.51 -5.37
CA VAL A 36 15.29 -24.42 -5.30
C VAL A 36 16.16 -24.47 -6.56
N THR A 37 16.22 -23.36 -7.29
CA THR A 37 17.06 -23.22 -8.49
C THR A 37 17.89 -21.95 -8.41
N THR A 38 19.12 -21.99 -8.94
CA THR A 38 20.01 -20.83 -8.96
C THR A 38 19.63 -19.90 -10.11
N VAL A 39 19.12 -18.72 -9.77
CA VAL A 39 18.75 -17.67 -10.75
C VAL A 39 19.97 -16.84 -11.18
N ILE A 40 20.88 -16.55 -10.25
CA ILE A 40 22.05 -15.69 -10.45
C ILE A 40 23.25 -16.35 -9.78
N ASP A 41 24.35 -16.51 -10.52
CA ASP A 41 25.62 -16.98 -9.99
C ASP A 41 26.56 -15.79 -9.78
N GLY A 42 26.53 -15.21 -8.57
CA GLY A 42 27.34 -14.05 -8.22
C GLY A 42 28.85 -14.25 -8.42
N HIS A 43 29.35 -15.47 -8.25
CA HIS A 43 30.77 -15.79 -8.47
C HIS A 43 31.17 -15.65 -9.94
N LYS A 44 30.33 -16.11 -10.88
CA LYS A 44 30.58 -15.93 -12.33
C LYS A 44 30.50 -14.46 -12.75
N LEU A 45 29.68 -13.67 -12.05
CA LEU A 45 29.35 -12.29 -12.41
C LEU A 45 30.20 -11.23 -11.70
N GLY A 46 31.00 -11.63 -10.70
CA GLY A 46 31.79 -10.70 -9.88
C GLY A 46 30.93 -9.80 -8.97
N ILE A 47 29.73 -10.27 -8.61
CA ILE A 47 28.75 -9.56 -7.78
C ILE A 47 28.53 -10.37 -6.50
N ASN A 48 28.34 -9.71 -5.36
CA ASN A 48 28.00 -10.35 -4.08
C ASN A 48 26.57 -9.99 -3.64
N PRO A 49 25.53 -10.73 -4.08
CA PRO A 49 24.14 -10.47 -3.70
C PRO A 49 23.94 -10.51 -2.19
N HIS A 50 23.50 -9.39 -1.60
CA HIS A 50 23.20 -9.30 -0.17
C HIS A 50 21.69 -9.28 0.11
N SER A 51 20.91 -8.66 -0.78
CA SER A 51 19.45 -8.58 -0.69
C SER A 51 18.86 -8.47 -2.09
N VAL A 52 17.63 -8.95 -2.28
CA VAL A 52 16.91 -8.94 -3.56
C VAL A 52 15.45 -8.56 -3.34
N LEU A 53 14.89 -7.73 -4.22
CA LEU A 53 13.46 -7.38 -4.26
C LEU A 53 13.01 -7.22 -5.72
N PRO A 54 11.75 -7.56 -6.06
CA PRO A 54 11.21 -7.26 -7.39
C PRO A 54 11.08 -5.75 -7.60
N ARG A 55 11.31 -5.28 -8.83
CA ARG A 55 11.11 -3.88 -9.21
C ARG A 55 9.65 -3.65 -9.63
N PRO A 56 8.88 -2.78 -8.94
CA PRO A 56 7.47 -2.56 -9.29
C PRO A 56 7.28 -2.09 -10.73
N ARG A 57 6.28 -2.68 -11.42
CA ARG A 57 5.93 -2.40 -12.83
C ARG A 57 7.07 -2.71 -13.84
N SER A 58 8.02 -3.55 -13.46
CA SER A 58 9.08 -4.09 -14.33
C SER A 58 9.17 -5.61 -14.13
N SER A 59 9.73 -6.31 -15.10
CA SER A 59 10.08 -7.73 -15.04
C SER A 59 11.47 -7.96 -14.45
N ASP A 60 12.04 -7.01 -13.72
CA ASP A 60 13.40 -7.08 -13.20
C ASP A 60 13.42 -7.23 -11.68
N LEU A 61 14.40 -7.98 -11.19
CA LEU A 61 14.86 -7.97 -9.82
C LEU A 61 15.83 -6.82 -9.61
N LEU A 62 15.75 -6.16 -8.46
CA LEU A 62 16.82 -5.34 -7.91
C LEU A 62 17.67 -6.21 -6.99
N VAL A 63 18.99 -6.18 -7.17
CA VAL A 63 19.96 -6.89 -6.33
C VAL A 63 20.89 -5.86 -5.70
N LEU A 64 20.96 -5.86 -4.37
CA LEU A 64 21.88 -5.03 -3.60
C LEU A 64 23.19 -5.80 -3.40
N ASP A 65 24.30 -5.27 -3.92
CA ASP A 65 25.65 -5.73 -3.59
C ASP A 65 26.23 -4.86 -2.47
N SER A 66 26.30 -5.43 -1.28
CA SER A 66 26.88 -4.75 -0.11
C SER A 66 28.39 -4.57 -0.25
N SER A 67 29.11 -5.57 -0.76
CA SER A 67 30.57 -5.54 -0.87
C SER A 67 31.03 -4.59 -1.97
N GLY A 68 30.37 -4.62 -3.13
CA GLY A 68 30.62 -3.73 -4.27
C GLY A 68 30.03 -2.32 -4.12
N SER A 69 29.29 -2.05 -3.04
CA SER A 69 28.58 -0.77 -2.81
C SER A 69 27.74 -0.34 -4.03
N ALA A 70 26.95 -1.27 -4.56
CA ALA A 70 26.22 -1.12 -5.81
C ALA A 70 24.80 -1.71 -5.73
N VAL A 71 23.91 -1.20 -6.58
CA VAL A 71 22.61 -1.82 -6.88
C VAL A 71 22.61 -2.23 -8.34
N TYR A 72 22.11 -3.42 -8.63
CA TYR A 72 21.96 -3.98 -9.98
C TYR A 72 20.50 -4.25 -10.30
N THR A 73 20.12 -4.14 -11.57
CA THR A 73 18.89 -4.71 -12.13
C THR A 73 19.23 -5.98 -12.91
N VAL A 74 18.46 -7.03 -12.68
CA VAL A 74 18.60 -8.35 -13.30
C VAL A 74 17.22 -8.78 -13.80
N PRO A 75 17.02 -9.10 -15.08
CA PRO A 75 15.71 -9.58 -15.56
C PRO A 75 15.30 -10.86 -14.79
N PHE A 76 14.00 -11.04 -14.58
CA PHE A 76 13.47 -12.27 -13.99
C PHE A 76 13.84 -13.46 -14.90
N PRO A 77 14.25 -14.61 -14.35
CA PRO A 77 14.57 -15.79 -15.15
C PRO A 77 13.33 -16.25 -15.92
N ILE A 78 13.41 -16.16 -17.25
CA ILE A 78 12.43 -16.76 -18.15
C ILE A 78 12.95 -18.15 -18.53
N PRO A 79 12.20 -19.25 -18.30
CA PRO A 79 12.62 -20.57 -18.74
C PRO A 79 12.88 -20.58 -20.26
N GLY A 80 14.13 -20.89 -20.64
CA GLY A 80 14.56 -20.96 -22.04
C GLY A 80 15.14 -19.67 -22.65
N SER A 81 15.33 -18.58 -21.89
CA SER A 81 16.11 -17.43 -22.37
C SER A 81 17.59 -17.57 -22.02
N GLU A 82 18.48 -17.43 -23.00
CA GLU A 82 19.93 -17.31 -22.74
C GLU A 82 20.32 -15.93 -22.21
N GLU A 83 21.45 -15.89 -21.49
CA GLU A 83 22.07 -14.76 -20.76
C GLU A 83 21.17 -13.59 -20.33
N SER A 84 20.76 -13.63 -19.06
CA SER A 84 20.28 -12.48 -18.31
C SER A 84 21.36 -11.38 -18.21
N VAL A 85 21.30 -10.36 -19.07
CA VAL A 85 22.20 -9.20 -19.03
C VAL A 85 21.97 -8.40 -17.75
N ILE A 86 22.93 -8.49 -16.82
CA ILE A 86 22.91 -7.71 -15.57
C ILE A 86 23.38 -6.28 -15.84
N LYS A 87 22.60 -5.31 -15.36
CA LYS A 87 22.91 -3.88 -15.48
C LYS A 87 23.11 -3.25 -14.11
N ARG A 88 24.21 -2.52 -13.91
CA ARG A 88 24.39 -1.68 -12.72
C ARG A 88 23.38 -0.53 -12.74
N PHE A 89 22.52 -0.46 -11.72
CA PHE A 89 21.49 0.54 -11.56
C PHE A 89 22.03 1.83 -10.92
N SER A 90 22.89 1.70 -9.90
CA SER A 90 23.56 2.83 -9.26
C SER A 90 24.76 2.36 -8.42
N GLY A 91 25.73 3.25 -8.17
CA GLY A 91 26.89 2.99 -7.30
C GLY A 91 28.04 2.22 -7.98
N GLY A 92 28.75 1.40 -7.19
CA GLY A 92 29.93 0.63 -7.64
C GLY A 92 31.28 1.18 -7.20
N VAL A 93 31.30 2.17 -6.29
CA VAL A 93 32.53 2.69 -5.65
C VAL A 93 32.21 2.96 -4.18
N GLU A 94 33.07 2.50 -3.26
CA GLU A 94 32.90 2.77 -1.83
C GLU A 94 33.05 4.28 -1.52
N GLY A 95 32.16 4.82 -0.71
CA GLY A 95 32.23 6.19 -0.19
C GLY A 95 30.86 6.81 0.06
N TYR A 96 30.82 8.14 0.13
CA TYR A 96 29.58 8.92 0.28
C TYR A 96 29.53 10.02 -0.78
N SER A 97 28.60 9.89 -1.72
CA SER A 97 28.27 10.95 -2.69
C SER A 97 26.86 10.71 -3.22
N ASP A 98 26.03 11.74 -3.18
CA ASP A 98 24.80 11.84 -4.00
C ASP A 98 25.17 12.16 -5.47
N GLY A 99 24.17 12.19 -6.36
CA GLY A 99 24.35 12.54 -7.78
C GLY A 99 23.88 11.44 -8.74
N GLU A 100 24.33 11.51 -9.99
CA GLU A 100 23.94 10.57 -11.05
C GLU A 100 24.41 9.13 -10.78
N PRO A 101 23.75 8.10 -11.35
CA PRO A 101 23.97 6.71 -10.95
C PRO A 101 25.40 6.19 -11.02
N GLY A 102 26.22 6.72 -11.95
CA GLY A 102 27.64 6.37 -12.08
C GLY A 102 28.60 7.18 -11.20
N SER A 103 28.15 8.31 -10.63
CA SER A 103 28.93 9.16 -9.72
C SER A 103 28.59 8.96 -8.25
N ALA A 104 27.36 8.49 -7.97
CA ALA A 104 26.89 8.21 -6.63
C ALA A 104 27.75 7.13 -5.95
N ARG A 105 27.94 7.24 -4.64
CA ARG A 105 28.72 6.30 -3.82
C ARG A 105 27.94 5.89 -2.60
N PHE A 106 28.07 4.62 -2.25
CA PHE A 106 27.54 3.97 -1.05
C PHE A 106 28.70 3.35 -0.28
N LYS A 107 28.47 2.97 0.97
CA LYS A 107 29.47 2.30 1.80
C LYS A 107 28.83 1.14 2.54
N LYS A 108 29.02 -0.07 1.98
CA LYS A 108 28.50 -1.32 2.56
C LYS A 108 26.99 -1.26 2.86
N PRO A 109 26.15 -0.89 1.88
CA PRO A 109 24.70 -0.80 2.09
C PRO A 109 24.13 -2.19 2.44
N ARG A 110 23.14 -2.24 3.34
CA ARG A 110 22.72 -3.50 4.00
C ARG A 110 21.28 -3.93 3.70
N SER A 111 20.41 -2.99 3.41
CA SER A 111 18.98 -3.25 3.18
C SER A 111 18.43 -2.19 2.23
N PHE A 112 17.37 -2.53 1.52
CA PHE A 112 16.64 -1.58 0.71
C PHE A 112 15.15 -1.90 0.66
N ALA A 113 14.35 -0.89 0.34
CA ALA A 113 12.91 -1.00 0.10
C ALA A 113 12.55 -0.24 -1.19
N VAL A 114 11.45 -0.60 -1.85
CA VAL A 114 11.06 -0.03 -3.15
C VAL A 114 9.63 0.47 -3.09
N ASP A 115 9.38 1.69 -3.57
CA ASP A 115 8.01 2.24 -3.66
C ASP A 115 7.30 1.85 -4.97
N PRO A 116 5.97 2.05 -5.10
CA PRO A 116 5.23 1.75 -6.33
C PRO A 116 5.69 2.55 -7.56
N LYS A 117 6.42 3.65 -7.36
CA LYS A 117 7.02 4.45 -8.44
C LYS A 117 8.32 3.84 -8.97
N GLY A 118 8.94 2.95 -8.21
CA GLY A 118 10.22 2.33 -8.54
C GLY A 118 11.43 3.12 -8.04
N ASN A 119 11.25 4.04 -7.08
CA ASN A 119 12.37 4.59 -6.32
C ASN A 119 12.82 3.56 -5.28
N VAL A 120 14.12 3.52 -5.01
CA VAL A 120 14.76 2.56 -4.11
C VAL A 120 15.34 3.29 -2.91
N PHE A 121 14.85 3.00 -1.72
CA PHE A 121 15.37 3.52 -0.46
C PHE A 121 16.42 2.56 0.09
N VAL A 122 17.62 3.04 0.42
CA VAL A 122 18.78 2.20 0.77
C VAL A 122 19.30 2.58 2.15
N ALA A 123 19.47 1.58 3.01
CA ALA A 123 20.21 1.68 4.27
C ALA A 123 21.71 1.62 3.99
N ASP A 124 22.33 2.80 3.91
CA ASP A 124 23.74 2.97 3.55
C ASP A 124 24.62 2.90 4.80
N LYS A 125 24.72 1.67 5.33
CA LYS A 125 25.20 1.35 6.68
C LYS A 125 26.52 2.00 7.06
N GLY A 126 27.52 1.99 6.18
CA GLY A 126 28.85 2.53 6.48
C GLY A 126 28.91 4.06 6.50
N ASN A 127 27.84 4.72 6.03
CA ASN A 127 27.64 6.17 6.07
C ASN A 127 26.58 6.59 7.11
N ASN A 128 25.90 5.65 7.77
CA ASN A 128 24.86 5.88 8.80
C ASN A 128 23.64 6.70 8.32
N VAL A 129 23.32 6.63 7.02
CA VAL A 129 22.27 7.42 6.37
C VAL A 129 21.28 6.55 5.59
N ILE A 130 20.07 7.09 5.38
CA ILE A 130 19.09 6.54 4.45
C ILE A 130 19.16 7.32 3.15
N ARG A 131 19.44 6.61 2.06
CA ARG A 131 19.56 7.14 0.70
C ARG A 131 18.31 6.81 -0.10
N LYS A 132 18.05 7.56 -1.15
CA LYS A 132 17.00 7.31 -2.15
C LYS A 132 17.62 7.37 -3.54
N ILE A 133 17.46 6.30 -4.28
CA ILE A 133 17.71 6.20 -5.72
C ILE A 133 16.37 6.45 -6.42
N SER A 134 16.31 7.42 -7.32
CA SER A 134 15.14 7.64 -8.17
C SER A 134 14.90 6.47 -9.12
N ALA A 135 13.73 6.41 -9.75
CA ALA A 135 13.47 5.46 -10.84
C ALA A 135 14.47 5.58 -12.03
N SER A 136 15.17 6.72 -12.17
CA SER A 136 16.24 6.95 -13.17
C SER A 136 17.65 6.54 -12.71
N GLY A 137 17.85 6.15 -11.44
CA GLY A 137 19.14 5.75 -10.87
C GLY A 137 19.89 6.87 -10.11
N SER A 138 19.40 8.11 -10.16
CA SER A 138 20.02 9.28 -9.51
C SER A 138 19.79 9.25 -7.99
N VAL A 139 20.82 9.56 -7.20
CA VAL A 139 20.85 9.32 -5.75
C VAL A 139 20.78 10.63 -4.96
N SER A 140 19.98 10.61 -3.89
CA SER A 140 19.87 11.67 -2.89
C SER A 140 19.84 11.09 -1.48
N THR A 141 20.37 11.80 -0.49
CA THR A 141 20.26 11.44 0.93
C THR A 141 18.93 11.96 1.48
N ILE A 142 18.14 11.11 2.14
CA ILE A 142 16.82 11.51 2.67
C ILE A 142 16.77 11.63 4.19
N ALA A 143 17.66 10.96 4.94
CA ALA A 143 17.78 11.09 6.39
C ALA A 143 19.16 10.62 6.89
N GLY A 144 19.59 11.10 8.06
CA GLY A 144 20.79 10.60 8.76
C GLY A 144 21.92 11.62 8.94
N GLY A 145 21.66 12.90 8.72
CA GLY A 145 22.66 13.96 8.84
C GLY A 145 23.18 14.45 7.49
N TYR A 146 22.67 15.60 7.02
CA TYR A 146 23.32 16.36 5.95
C TYR A 146 24.62 17.05 6.43
N THR A 147 24.81 17.14 7.75
CA THR A 147 25.98 17.76 8.37
C THR A 147 27.15 16.77 8.43
N HIS A 148 28.37 17.28 8.23
CA HIS A 148 29.62 16.53 7.96
C HIS A 148 30.08 15.50 9.01
N SER A 149 29.29 15.24 10.05
CA SER A 149 29.58 14.24 11.07
C SER A 149 29.57 12.82 10.51
N LEU A 150 28.52 12.43 9.75
CA LEU A 150 28.19 11.02 9.43
C LEU A 150 28.31 10.07 10.64
N LYS A 151 28.13 10.60 11.86
CA LYS A 151 28.38 9.89 13.11
C LYS A 151 27.17 9.04 13.47
N PRO A 152 27.38 7.81 13.97
CA PRO A 152 26.31 7.04 14.60
C PRO A 152 25.67 7.83 15.74
N GLY A 153 24.35 7.72 15.84
CA GLY A 153 23.55 8.34 16.91
C GLY A 153 22.13 7.79 16.90
N ARG A 154 21.25 8.34 17.74
CA ARG A 154 19.86 7.87 17.91
C ARG A 154 18.84 9.01 17.93
N GLU A 155 19.25 10.21 17.53
CA GLU A 155 18.43 11.41 17.67
C GLU A 155 17.30 11.40 16.63
N ASP A 156 16.07 11.69 17.09
CA ASP A 156 14.92 11.97 16.23
C ASP A 156 14.87 13.46 15.84
N GLY A 157 13.98 13.80 14.91
CA GLY A 157 13.73 15.17 14.48
C GLY A 157 13.63 15.30 12.96
N PRO A 158 13.83 16.52 12.40
CA PRO A 158 13.98 16.71 10.96
C PRO A 158 15.08 15.81 10.40
N ALA A 159 14.90 15.32 9.18
CA ALA A 159 15.78 14.30 8.61
C ALA A 159 17.26 14.73 8.43
N GLN A 160 17.50 16.05 8.40
CA GLN A 160 18.83 16.68 8.41
C GLN A 160 19.57 16.54 9.74
N ASN A 161 18.83 16.35 10.85
CA ASN A 161 19.34 16.28 12.22
C ASN A 161 19.23 14.86 12.79
N ALA A 162 18.30 14.04 12.30
CA ALA A 162 18.14 12.67 12.75
C ALA A 162 19.43 11.86 12.52
N THR A 163 19.85 11.09 13.52
CA THR A 163 21.07 10.24 13.48
C THR A 163 20.70 8.78 13.71
N PHE A 164 21.38 7.85 13.04
CA PHE A 164 21.09 6.41 13.07
C PHE A 164 22.31 5.59 13.52
N SER A 165 22.12 4.32 13.92
CA SER A 165 23.23 3.38 14.08
C SER A 165 23.74 2.84 12.73
N PRO A 166 24.87 2.12 12.68
CA PRO A 166 25.34 1.46 11.46
C PRO A 166 24.57 0.17 11.11
N ASP A 167 23.59 -0.27 11.91
CA ASP A 167 22.88 -1.53 11.66
C ASP A 167 21.39 -1.29 11.43
N LEU A 168 21.10 -0.94 10.17
CA LEU A 168 19.79 -0.50 9.70
C LEU A 168 19.17 -1.50 8.72
N GLU A 169 17.84 -1.62 8.81
CA GLU A 169 17.01 -2.37 7.87
C GLU A 169 15.73 -1.60 7.56
N LEU A 170 15.23 -1.68 6.33
CA LEU A 170 14.13 -0.85 5.82
C LEU A 170 12.93 -1.70 5.41
N ALA A 171 11.72 -1.22 5.76
CA ALA A 171 10.47 -1.71 5.21
C ALA A 171 9.62 -0.52 4.73
N PHE A 172 9.11 -0.59 3.49
CA PHE A 172 8.22 0.44 2.94
C PHE A 172 6.76 0.14 3.30
N VAL A 173 6.06 1.13 3.84
CA VAL A 173 4.65 1.03 4.27
C VAL A 173 3.78 1.90 3.38
N ALA A 174 3.25 1.29 2.32
CA ALA A 174 2.50 1.98 1.26
C ALA A 174 1.33 2.83 1.79
N ASP A 175 0.51 2.26 2.68
CA ASP A 175 -0.72 2.90 3.16
C ASP A 175 -0.46 3.99 4.23
N LYS A 176 0.79 4.13 4.68
CA LYS A 176 1.25 5.22 5.57
C LYS A 176 2.15 6.23 4.88
N CYS A 177 2.52 5.99 3.62
CA CYS A 177 3.54 6.79 2.93
C CYS A 177 4.82 6.96 3.76
N ALA A 178 5.40 5.85 4.22
CA ALA A 178 6.51 5.89 5.15
C ALA A 178 7.50 4.73 4.97
N LEU A 179 8.72 4.92 5.48
CA LEU A 179 9.64 3.83 5.79
C LEU A 179 9.58 3.53 7.28
N LEU A 180 9.51 2.26 7.63
CA LEU A 180 9.95 1.77 8.93
C LEU A 180 11.43 1.41 8.84
N VAL A 181 12.20 1.84 9.84
CA VAL A 181 13.62 1.55 9.99
C VAL A 181 13.80 0.71 11.26
N SER A 182 14.29 -0.52 11.12
CA SER A 182 14.83 -1.25 12.26
C SER A 182 16.24 -0.74 12.52
N ASP A 183 16.40 0.10 13.54
CA ASP A 183 17.65 0.71 13.95
C ASP A 183 18.26 -0.13 15.09
N ARG A 184 18.75 -1.32 14.71
CA ARG A 184 19.11 -2.40 15.65
C ARG A 184 20.21 -1.99 16.63
N GLY A 185 21.21 -1.25 16.17
CA GLY A 185 22.30 -0.77 17.03
C GLY A 185 21.82 0.20 18.12
N ASN A 186 20.65 0.84 17.93
CA ASN A 186 20.00 1.69 18.93
C ASN A 186 18.83 1.01 19.65
N GLN A 187 18.45 -0.21 19.26
CA GLN A 187 17.28 -0.95 19.76
C GLN A 187 15.95 -0.21 19.49
N LEU A 188 15.85 0.50 18.36
CA LEU A 188 14.66 1.29 17.99
C LEU A 188 13.99 0.76 16.72
N VAL A 189 12.67 0.94 16.63
CA VAL A 189 11.93 0.95 15.35
C VAL A 189 11.51 2.40 15.10
N ARG A 190 11.90 2.94 13.94
CA ARG A 190 11.78 4.38 13.64
C ARG A 190 10.96 4.59 12.38
N LEU A 191 10.20 5.69 12.34
CA LEU A 191 9.31 6.02 11.23
C LEU A 191 9.87 7.23 10.47
N ILE A 192 10.14 7.06 9.18
CA ILE A 192 10.42 8.17 8.27
C ILE A 192 9.17 8.40 7.42
N ASN A 193 8.43 9.47 7.69
CA ASN A 193 7.36 9.92 6.80
C ASN A 193 7.98 10.35 5.47
N LEU A 194 7.55 9.73 4.38
CA LEU A 194 7.98 10.07 3.03
C LEU A 194 7.14 11.23 2.49
N LYS A 195 7.62 11.82 1.39
CA LYS A 195 6.87 12.87 0.71
C LYS A 195 5.73 12.26 -0.11
N PRO A 196 4.56 12.92 -0.24
CA PRO A 196 3.42 12.37 -0.99
C PRO A 196 3.76 11.97 -2.43
N GLU A 197 4.68 12.68 -3.08
CA GLU A 197 5.15 12.36 -4.43
C GLU A 197 5.88 11.02 -4.55
N ASP A 198 6.37 10.41 -3.47
CA ASP A 198 7.00 9.08 -3.50
C ASP A 198 5.96 7.95 -3.37
N CYS A 199 4.81 8.27 -2.77
CA CYS A 199 3.77 7.30 -2.43
C CYS A 199 2.56 7.34 -3.37
N ALA A 200 2.39 8.43 -4.13
CA ALA A 200 1.28 8.60 -5.06
C ALA A 200 1.28 7.48 -6.12
N ARG A 201 0.36 6.52 -5.98
CA ARG A 201 0.08 5.52 -7.00
C ARG A 201 -0.29 6.25 -8.29
N SER A 202 0.33 5.89 -9.41
CA SER A 202 -0.09 6.35 -10.75
C SER A 202 -1.38 5.65 -11.17
N SER A 203 -2.46 5.89 -10.42
CA SER A 203 -3.79 5.43 -10.77
C SER A 203 -4.37 6.39 -11.81
N PRO A 204 -4.82 5.93 -12.99
CA PRO A 204 -5.80 6.70 -13.74
C PRO A 204 -7.05 6.82 -12.85
N SER A 205 -7.49 8.04 -12.59
CA SER A 205 -8.50 8.33 -11.57
C SER A 205 -9.79 7.54 -11.82
N ALA A 206 -10.13 6.57 -10.95
CA ALA A 206 -11.40 5.87 -11.01
C ALA A 206 -12.61 6.83 -10.86
N LEU A 207 -12.40 7.96 -10.16
CA LEU A 207 -13.30 9.11 -10.10
C LEU A 207 -13.57 9.76 -11.47
N GLY A 208 -12.62 9.68 -12.40
CA GLY A 208 -12.78 10.16 -13.79
C GLY A 208 -13.61 9.20 -14.65
N ALA A 209 -13.49 7.89 -14.42
CA ALA A 209 -14.38 6.92 -15.07
C ALA A 209 -15.83 7.11 -14.59
N ALA A 210 -16.04 7.17 -13.27
CA ALA A 210 -17.37 7.34 -12.68
C ALA A 210 -18.05 8.67 -13.11
N SER A 211 -17.30 9.78 -13.21
CA SER A 211 -17.87 11.07 -13.62
C SER A 211 -18.29 11.08 -15.09
N ILE A 212 -17.57 10.44 -16.00
CA ILE A 212 -17.93 10.35 -17.42
C ILE A 212 -19.25 9.60 -17.60
N TRP A 213 -19.46 8.47 -16.90
CA TRP A 213 -20.72 7.71 -16.97
C TRP A 213 -21.91 8.51 -16.41
N LEU A 214 -21.74 9.19 -15.28
CA LEU A 214 -22.79 10.01 -14.66
C LEU A 214 -23.17 11.22 -15.54
N LEU A 215 -22.17 11.90 -16.13
CA LEU A 215 -22.41 13.01 -17.06
C LEU A 215 -23.08 12.52 -18.35
N GLY A 216 -22.65 11.38 -18.91
CA GLY A 216 -23.26 10.79 -20.11
C GLY A 216 -24.72 10.39 -19.91
N LEU A 217 -25.04 9.74 -18.78
CA LEU A 217 -26.43 9.39 -18.42
C LEU A 217 -27.29 10.63 -18.14
N GLY A 218 -26.75 11.64 -17.46
CA GLY A 218 -27.45 12.90 -17.21
C GLY A 218 -27.77 13.65 -18.50
N LEU A 219 -26.81 13.75 -19.41
CA LEU A 219 -26.97 14.42 -20.71
C LEU A 219 -27.94 13.68 -21.62
N SER A 220 -27.92 12.34 -21.65
CA SER A 220 -28.86 11.56 -22.48
C SER A 220 -30.31 11.69 -21.99
N CYS A 221 -30.52 11.71 -20.67
CA CYS A 221 -31.84 11.92 -20.08
C CYS A 221 -32.37 13.35 -20.36
N LEU A 222 -31.51 14.37 -20.24
CA LEU A 222 -31.87 15.76 -20.56
C LEU A 222 -32.22 15.93 -22.04
N PHE A 223 -31.44 15.32 -22.94
CA PHE A 223 -31.70 15.36 -24.39
C PHE A 223 -33.02 14.65 -24.76
N GLY A 224 -33.30 13.49 -24.17
CA GLY A 224 -34.57 12.79 -24.35
C GLY A 224 -35.78 13.58 -23.87
N LEU A 225 -35.66 14.27 -22.73
CA LEU A 225 -36.71 15.11 -22.17
C LEU A 225 -36.96 16.38 -23.02
N LEU A 226 -35.90 16.99 -23.55
CA LEU A 226 -35.98 18.10 -24.50
C LEU A 226 -36.62 17.67 -25.84
N LEU A 227 -36.22 16.53 -26.42
CA LEU A 227 -36.89 15.99 -27.61
C LEU A 227 -38.37 15.71 -27.34
N GLY A 228 -38.69 15.13 -26.18
CA GLY A 228 -40.07 14.88 -25.77
C GLY A 228 -40.92 16.16 -25.76
N ILE A 229 -40.39 17.26 -25.19
CA ILE A 229 -41.06 18.56 -25.19
C ILE A 229 -41.20 19.16 -26.60
N VAL A 230 -40.15 19.07 -27.42
CA VAL A 230 -40.14 19.62 -28.80
C VAL A 230 -41.08 18.85 -29.74
N ILE A 231 -41.22 17.53 -29.55
CA ILE A 231 -42.04 16.66 -30.40
C ILE A 231 -43.51 16.63 -29.92
N ARG A 232 -43.80 16.95 -28.65
CA ARG A 232 -45.15 16.99 -28.06
C ARG A 232 -46.21 17.75 -28.89
N PRO A 233 -45.93 18.91 -29.51
CA PRO A 233 -46.90 19.64 -30.33
C PRO A 233 -47.19 18.97 -31.68
N TYR A 234 -46.29 18.12 -32.17
CA TYR A 234 -46.42 17.45 -33.47
C TYR A 234 -47.17 16.12 -33.39
N ILE A 235 -47.19 15.48 -32.21
CA ILE A 235 -47.99 14.27 -31.95
C ILE A 235 -49.47 14.60 -31.74
N ILE A 236 -49.79 15.80 -31.21
CA ILE A 236 -51.17 16.23 -30.95
C ILE A 236 -51.67 17.14 -32.08
N ARG A 237 -52.13 16.55 -33.21
CA ARG A 237 -53.00 17.27 -34.14
C ARG A 237 -54.06 16.41 -34.85
N ASN A 238 -55.31 16.85 -34.65
CA ASN A 238 -56.54 16.60 -35.43
C ASN A 238 -57.29 15.25 -35.33
N THR A 239 -58.31 15.26 -34.47
CA THR A 239 -59.74 15.25 -34.89
C THR A 239 -60.50 16.36 -34.13
N GLY A 240 -61.70 16.84 -34.51
CA GLY A 240 -62.46 16.54 -35.74
C GLY A 240 -63.72 17.39 -36.04
N GLY A 241 -63.92 18.58 -35.43
CA GLY A 241 -65.07 19.48 -35.73
C GLY A 241 -66.12 19.65 -34.62
N PRO A 242 -66.93 20.73 -34.61
CA PRO A 242 -67.86 21.07 -33.51
C PRO A 242 -69.35 20.80 -33.81
N GLN A 243 -70.14 20.41 -32.80
CA GLN A 243 -71.60 20.59 -32.84
C GLN A 243 -72.23 20.76 -31.44
N GLN A 244 -73.41 21.36 -31.40
CA GLN A 244 -74.03 22.02 -30.25
C GLN A 244 -75.08 21.15 -29.53
N ALA A 245 -75.42 21.52 -28.28
CA ALA A 245 -76.76 21.50 -27.64
C ALA A 245 -76.98 20.65 -26.37
N ARG A 246 -76.95 21.36 -25.23
CA ARG A 246 -77.97 21.38 -24.14
C ARG A 246 -78.97 20.21 -24.06
N ILE A 247 -78.86 19.41 -22.99
CA ILE A 247 -79.96 18.74 -22.26
C ILE A 247 -79.62 18.88 -20.75
N GLN A 248 -80.32 19.73 -20.00
CA GLN A 248 -81.40 19.36 -19.05
C GLN A 248 -80.87 18.32 -18.02
N ARG A 249 -80.35 18.71 -16.86
CA ARG A 249 -81.07 19.15 -15.65
C ARG A 249 -82.11 18.13 -15.19
N ASP A 250 -81.76 17.31 -14.21
CA ASP A 250 -82.70 16.82 -13.20
C ASP A 250 -82.04 16.84 -11.81
N MET A 251 -82.85 17.17 -10.81
CA MET A 251 -82.48 17.19 -9.39
C MET A 251 -82.94 15.89 -8.75
N GLU A 252 -82.17 15.36 -7.82
CA GLU A 252 -82.75 14.67 -6.67
C GLU A 252 -81.98 15.02 -5.40
N ALA A 253 -82.72 15.15 -4.30
CA ALA A 253 -82.26 15.76 -3.05
C ALA A 253 -82.27 14.73 -1.92
N LEU A 254 -81.58 15.05 -0.82
CA LEU A 254 -82.03 14.72 0.54
C LEU A 254 -81.44 15.77 1.54
N PRO A 255 -82.14 16.14 2.62
CA PRO A 255 -81.91 17.42 3.32
C PRO A 255 -81.34 17.30 4.75
N ASN A 256 -81.26 18.47 5.41
CA ASN A 256 -81.21 18.71 6.87
C ASN A 256 -79.87 18.44 7.61
N GLN A 257 -79.48 19.22 8.65
CA GLN A 257 -79.91 20.57 9.11
C GLN A 257 -78.93 21.10 10.21
N SER A 258 -79.17 22.34 10.68
CA SER A 258 -78.81 22.95 12.00
C SER A 258 -77.50 23.77 12.16
N GLY A 259 -77.65 24.98 12.74
CA GLY A 259 -76.60 25.92 13.19
C GLY A 259 -76.01 26.83 12.09
N GLU A 260 -76.30 28.13 11.94
CA GLU A 260 -76.49 29.23 12.92
C GLU A 260 -75.36 29.33 13.96
N ALA A 261 -74.72 30.49 14.21
CA ALA A 261 -74.75 31.79 13.52
C ALA A 261 -73.57 32.68 13.95
N SER A 262 -73.36 33.76 13.18
CA SER A 262 -72.85 35.09 13.59
C SER A 262 -71.42 35.29 14.12
N THR A 263 -70.87 36.40 13.65
CA THR A 263 -69.61 37.08 13.98
C THR A 263 -69.57 37.71 15.38
N ASP A 264 -68.33 38.07 15.76
CA ASP A 264 -67.92 39.04 16.79
C ASP A 264 -68.32 38.79 18.26
N SER A 265 -67.31 38.66 19.13
CA SER A 265 -66.85 39.85 19.89
C SER A 265 -65.75 39.56 20.94
N LEU A 266 -64.86 40.54 21.08
CA LEU A 266 -64.17 40.98 22.31
C LEU A 266 -63.17 40.06 23.03
N LEU A 267 -61.90 40.48 22.91
CA LEU A 267 -60.98 40.76 24.03
C LEU A 267 -60.78 39.70 25.15
N ARG A 268 -59.58 39.10 25.19
CA ARG A 268 -58.71 39.32 26.36
C ARG A 268 -57.21 39.19 26.11
N HIS A 269 -56.55 40.33 26.27
CA HIS A 269 -55.13 40.46 26.54
C HIS A 269 -54.84 39.90 27.95
N GLN A 270 -53.89 38.97 28.13
CA GLN A 270 -52.78 39.08 29.10
C GLN A 270 -51.99 37.77 29.33
N LYS A 271 -50.70 37.85 29.03
CA LYS A 271 -49.54 37.44 29.85
C LYS A 271 -49.70 36.44 31.01
N ARG A 272 -48.77 35.46 30.96
CA ARG A 272 -47.85 34.96 32.03
C ARG A 272 -48.20 33.69 32.82
N ASN A 273 -47.20 32.81 32.82
CA ASN A 273 -46.79 31.82 33.83
C ASN A 273 -47.73 30.62 34.08
N CYS A 274 -47.37 29.47 33.52
CA CYS A 274 -46.45 28.53 34.19
C CYS A 274 -45.51 27.91 33.15
#